data_AF-A0A0N4Z0G8-F1
#
_entry.id   AF-A0A0N4Z0G8-F1
#
_cell.length_a   1.000
_cell.length_b   1.000
_cell.length_c   1.000
_cell.angle_alpha   90.00
_cell.angle_beta   90.00
_cell.angle_gamma   90.00
#
_symmetry.space_group_name_H-M   'P 1'
#
loop_
_entity.id
_entity.type
_entity.pdbx_description
1 polymer ?
#
loop_
_entity_poly.entity_id
_entity_poly.type
_entity_poly.pdbx_seq_one_letter_code
_entity_poly.pdbx_strand_id
1 'polypeptide(L)'
;MMIIHSTILIIFLSFITYIHCLYDDNFDQETTLPPTESYSEVIKNAHDLASQIQSLQNDITSYLSKLNNNSEVCTKELLKNVELLSNNVTNDFNNFVLQQQNIVNISNQVSKISEAVVCMKNSNCVPSPTTTNPTTLATLKPITNNDCVALNSNGVISNGKENDEINCIWNLNVPESKYLILTINYLFIQGGAFLTIVDKNNQNETTYNSTILDKISISSYSNNYDVSINSTNPYSGASFSVSYISVDVCGSNYCQNGGQCSVKPDNTPSCTCINCFGGDNCGEKLDMCANNKKCKTDNSNNKCVTEDNGTSCIAKCYCNGSTVGTSFCST
;
A
#
# COMPACT_ATOMS: atom_id res chain seq x y z
N MET A 1 7.07 -24.70 -12.16
CA MET A 1 7.12 -23.30 -11.73
C MET A 1 6.78 -23.14 -10.25
N MET A 2 7.36 -23.97 -9.37
CA MET A 2 7.13 -23.93 -7.92
C MET A 2 8.45 -23.84 -7.11
N ILE A 3 9.58 -23.98 -7.79
CA ILE A 3 10.91 -24.03 -7.17
C ILE A 3 11.49 -22.61 -6.99
N ILE A 4 11.21 -21.69 -7.93
CA ILE A 4 11.77 -20.32 -7.91
C ILE A 4 11.13 -19.45 -6.82
N HIS A 5 9.83 -19.62 -6.54
CA HIS A 5 9.17 -18.93 -5.42
C HIS A 5 9.71 -19.40 -4.06
N SER A 6 10.10 -20.67 -3.95
CA SER A 6 10.62 -21.21 -2.69
C SER A 6 12.03 -20.67 -2.40
N THR A 7 12.88 -20.49 -3.40
CA THR A 7 14.25 -19.99 -3.20
C THR A 7 14.28 -18.52 -2.79
N ILE A 8 13.42 -17.69 -3.36
CA ILE A 8 13.32 -16.26 -3.02
C ILE A 8 12.74 -16.08 -1.60
N LEU A 9 11.73 -16.88 -1.23
CA LEU A 9 11.16 -16.84 0.12
C LEU A 9 12.18 -17.29 1.19
N ILE A 10 13.01 -18.30 0.87
CA ILE A 10 14.08 -18.77 1.77
C ILE A 10 15.16 -17.70 1.94
N ILE A 11 15.56 -16.99 0.88
CA ILE A 11 16.54 -15.89 0.97
C ILE A 11 15.97 -14.73 1.81
N PHE A 12 14.69 -14.40 1.63
CA PHE A 12 14.02 -13.34 2.40
C PHE A 12 13.88 -13.70 3.89
N LEU A 13 13.50 -14.95 4.21
CA LEU A 13 13.43 -15.44 5.59
C LEU A 13 14.81 -15.51 6.24
N SER A 14 15.85 -15.89 5.49
CA SER A 14 17.25 -15.90 5.96
C SER A 14 17.72 -14.49 6.31
N PHE A 15 17.32 -13.49 5.53
CA PHE A 15 17.66 -12.08 5.75
C PHE A 15 16.94 -11.49 6.97
N ILE A 16 15.67 -11.81 7.18
CA ILE A 16 14.90 -11.38 8.36
C ILE A 16 15.45 -12.02 9.65
N THR A 17 15.84 -13.29 9.59
CA THR A 17 16.42 -14.01 10.73
C THR A 17 17.81 -13.47 11.07
N TYR A 18 18.60 -13.09 10.06
CA TYR A 18 19.90 -12.44 10.24
C TYR A 18 19.78 -11.04 10.88
N ILE A 19 18.76 -10.26 10.50
CA ILE A 19 18.47 -8.96 11.13
C ILE A 19 17.98 -9.12 12.58
N HIS A 20 17.18 -10.16 12.87
CA HIS A 20 16.76 -10.45 14.24
C HIS A 20 17.92 -10.88 15.14
N CYS A 21 18.90 -11.64 14.62
CA CYS A 21 20.11 -12.00 15.38
C CYS A 21 21.06 -10.82 15.65
N LEU A 22 20.98 -9.73 14.89
CA LEU A 22 21.76 -8.52 15.15
C LEU A 22 21.14 -7.62 16.22
N TYR A 23 19.94 -7.93 16.70
CA TYR A 23 19.17 -7.06 17.59
C TYR A 23 18.87 -7.65 18.97
N ASP A 24 19.33 -8.86 19.26
CA ASP A 24 19.07 -9.56 20.52
C ASP A 24 20.38 -9.90 21.22
N ASP A 25 20.99 -8.88 21.83
CA ASP A 25 21.83 -9.07 23.01
C ASP A 25 21.80 -7.80 23.87
N ASN A 26 21.56 -8.01 25.17
CA ASN A 26 21.34 -7.04 26.22
C ASN A 26 22.18 -5.76 26.12
N PHE A 27 21.50 -4.62 25.98
CA PHE A 27 22.10 -3.30 26.04
C PHE A 27 22.05 -2.75 27.46
N ASP A 28 23.05 -3.10 28.27
CA ASP A 28 23.45 -2.34 29.46
C ASP A 28 24.90 -1.83 29.25
N GLN A 29 25.02 -0.50 29.25
CA GLN A 29 26.20 0.35 29.36
C GLN A 29 27.45 0.11 28.49
N GLU A 30 27.77 1.17 27.75
CA GLU A 30 29.08 1.86 27.65
C GLU A 30 29.57 2.10 26.22
N THR A 31 29.88 3.37 25.98
CA THR A 31 30.19 4.02 24.70
C THR A 31 31.40 3.40 23.98
N THR A 32 31.15 2.72 22.88
CA THR A 32 32.13 2.53 21.80
C THR A 32 31.48 2.89 20.47
N LEU A 33 32.14 3.75 19.66
CA LEU A 33 31.67 4.05 18.31
C LEU A 33 31.59 2.74 17.50
N PRO A 34 30.55 2.53 16.68
CA PRO A 34 30.46 1.35 15.84
C PRO A 34 31.63 1.31 14.83
N PRO A 35 32.14 0.11 14.48
CA PRO A 35 33.29 -0.03 13.61
C PRO A 35 32.92 0.40 12.18
N THR A 36 33.59 1.44 11.68
CA THR A 36 33.45 1.99 10.33
C THR A 36 33.73 0.96 9.21
N GLU A 37 34.42 -0.14 9.52
CA GLU A 37 34.67 -1.25 8.58
C GLU A 37 33.38 -2.01 8.20
N SER A 38 32.43 -2.14 9.13
CA SER A 38 31.16 -2.86 8.90
C SER A 38 30.30 -2.18 7.83
N TYR A 39 30.24 -0.85 7.84
CA TYR A 39 29.44 -0.09 6.87
C TYR A 39 30.00 -0.16 5.45
N SER A 40 31.32 -0.12 5.30
CA SER A 40 32.00 -0.24 3.99
C SER A 40 31.70 -1.58 3.33
N GLU A 41 31.66 -2.67 4.11
CA GLU A 41 31.42 -4.02 3.61
C GLU A 41 29.96 -4.24 3.19
N VAL A 42 29.01 -3.71 3.97
CA VAL A 42 27.58 -3.73 3.62
C VAL A 42 27.31 -2.99 2.31
N ILE A 43 27.92 -1.81 2.11
CA ILE A 43 27.77 -1.02 0.88
C ILE A 43 28.36 -1.77 -0.33
N LYS A 44 29.54 -2.38 -0.16
CA LYS A 44 30.19 -3.18 -1.20
C LYS A 44 29.32 -4.38 -1.60
N ASN A 45 28.79 -5.11 -0.62
CA ASN A 45 27.92 -6.27 -0.87
C ASN A 45 26.63 -5.87 -1.59
N ALA A 46 26.04 -4.72 -1.25
CA ALA A 46 24.87 -4.19 -1.95
C ALA A 46 25.20 -3.80 -3.40
N HIS A 47 26.37 -3.22 -3.66
CA HIS A 47 26.83 -2.86 -5.00
C HIS A 47 27.13 -4.09 -5.87
N ASP A 48 27.77 -5.11 -5.31
CA ASP A 48 28.08 -6.36 -6.00
C ASP A 48 26.80 -7.14 -6.35
N LEU A 49 25.81 -7.14 -5.46
CA LEU A 49 24.48 -7.70 -5.72
C LEU A 49 23.76 -6.96 -6.86
N ALA A 50 23.80 -5.62 -6.86
CA ALA A 50 23.24 -4.79 -7.94
C ALA A 50 23.83 -5.19 -9.31
N SER A 51 25.15 -5.35 -9.35
CA SER A 51 25.89 -5.70 -10.56
C SER A 51 25.54 -7.10 -11.09
N GLN A 52 25.34 -8.06 -10.20
CA GLN A 52 24.91 -9.42 -10.58
C GLN A 52 23.48 -9.42 -11.15
N ILE A 53 22.57 -8.64 -10.55
CA ILE A 53 21.18 -8.51 -11.04
C ILE A 53 21.17 -7.89 -12.45
N GLN A 54 22.00 -6.86 -12.69
CA GLN A 54 22.12 -6.25 -14.02
C GLN A 54 22.63 -7.24 -15.08
N SER A 55 23.60 -8.08 -14.72
CA SER A 55 24.10 -9.13 -15.62
C SER A 55 23.00 -10.12 -15.99
N LEU A 56 22.22 -10.56 -14.99
CA LEU A 56 21.10 -11.48 -15.20
C LEU A 56 20.02 -10.89 -16.11
N GLN A 57 19.72 -9.59 -15.95
CA GLN A 57 18.76 -8.88 -16.82
C GLN A 57 19.23 -8.87 -18.29
N ASN A 58 20.53 -8.64 -18.52
CA ASN A 58 21.10 -8.65 -19.87
C ASN A 58 21.04 -10.05 -20.49
N ASP A 59 21.28 -11.10 -19.70
CA ASP A 59 21.14 -12.49 -20.14
C ASP A 59 19.69 -12.83 -20.52
N ILE A 60 18.71 -12.44 -19.69
CA ILE A 60 17.28 -12.63 -19.99
C ILE A 60 16.90 -11.93 -21.30
N THR A 61 17.33 -10.69 -21.48
CA THR A 61 17.06 -9.90 -22.70
C THR A 61 17.68 -10.57 -23.94
N SER A 62 18.91 -11.07 -23.81
CA SER A 62 19.61 -11.82 -24.88
C SER A 62 18.87 -13.12 -25.23
N TYR A 63 18.42 -13.89 -24.24
CA TYR A 63 17.65 -15.11 -24.47
C TYR A 63 16.29 -14.84 -25.14
N LEU A 64 15.58 -13.81 -24.71
CA LEU A 64 14.32 -13.37 -25.34
C LEU A 64 14.51 -13.02 -26.81
N SER A 65 15.58 -12.28 -27.13
CA SER A 65 15.90 -11.91 -28.52
C SER A 65 16.15 -13.12 -29.42
N LYS A 66 16.73 -14.20 -28.86
CA LYS A 66 16.97 -15.46 -29.58
C LYS A 66 15.68 -16.26 -29.79
N LEU A 67 14.74 -16.23 -28.84
CA LEU A 67 13.46 -16.93 -28.92
C LEU A 67 12.50 -16.31 -29.95
N ASN A 68 12.56 -15.00 -30.14
CA ASN A 68 11.71 -14.28 -31.11
C ASN A 68 11.95 -14.71 -32.58
N ASN A 69 13.03 -15.45 -32.87
CA ASN A 69 13.36 -15.92 -34.22
C ASN A 69 12.75 -17.29 -34.60
N ASN A 70 12.09 -18.01 -33.69
CA ASN A 70 11.50 -19.33 -33.96
C ASN A 70 9.95 -19.29 -33.93
N SER A 71 9.33 -19.33 -35.12
CA SER A 71 7.88 -19.16 -35.29
C SER A 71 7.09 -20.45 -35.04
N GLU A 72 6.60 -20.65 -33.82
CA GLU A 72 5.50 -21.57 -33.56
C GLU A 72 4.46 -20.95 -32.62
N VAL A 73 3.22 -21.45 -32.64
CA VAL A 73 2.08 -20.80 -31.98
C VAL A 73 2.15 -20.93 -30.45
N CYS A 74 2.80 -21.99 -29.94
CA CYS A 74 2.98 -22.21 -28.51
C CYS A 74 4.04 -21.26 -27.89
N THR A 75 4.92 -20.68 -28.70
CA THR A 75 5.96 -19.76 -28.27
C THR A 75 5.46 -18.34 -28.03
N LYS A 76 4.34 -17.90 -28.63
CA LYS A 76 3.87 -16.50 -28.53
C LYS A 76 3.32 -16.13 -27.14
N GLU A 77 2.49 -16.98 -26.54
CA GLU A 77 1.93 -16.75 -25.20
C GLU A 77 3.05 -16.77 -24.14
N LEU A 78 4.00 -17.70 -24.30
CA LEU A 78 5.17 -17.79 -23.44
C LEU A 78 6.07 -16.56 -23.61
N LEU A 79 6.33 -16.11 -24.84
CA LEU A 79 7.13 -14.91 -25.12
C LEU A 79 6.50 -13.68 -24.46
N LYS A 80 5.17 -13.51 -24.55
CA LYS A 80 4.45 -12.41 -23.91
C LYS A 80 4.58 -12.42 -22.39
N ASN A 81 4.50 -13.59 -21.76
CA ASN A 81 4.65 -13.72 -20.31
C ASN A 81 6.10 -13.45 -19.86
N VAL A 82 7.09 -13.86 -20.66
CA VAL A 82 8.50 -13.59 -20.37
C VAL A 82 8.85 -12.12 -20.62
N GLU A 83 8.26 -11.46 -21.62
CA GLU A 83 8.37 -10.01 -21.84
C GLU A 83 7.75 -9.21 -20.68
N LEU A 84 6.56 -9.58 -20.22
CA LEU A 84 5.93 -8.98 -19.03
C LEU A 84 6.80 -9.13 -17.80
N LEU A 85 7.36 -10.33 -17.57
CA LEU A 85 8.28 -10.57 -16.47
C LEU A 85 9.57 -9.74 -16.59
N SER A 86 10.16 -9.66 -17.78
CA SER A 86 11.37 -8.86 -18.05
C SER A 86 11.14 -7.37 -17.77
N ASN A 87 9.97 -6.85 -18.14
CA ASN A 87 9.60 -5.46 -17.87
C ASN A 87 9.42 -5.19 -16.38
N ASN A 88 8.76 -6.11 -15.65
CA ASN A 88 8.62 -5.99 -14.19
C ASN A 88 9.98 -6.01 -13.50
N VAL A 89 10.86 -6.96 -13.86
CA VAL A 89 12.23 -7.04 -13.33
C VAL A 89 13.03 -5.76 -13.63
N THR A 90 12.86 -5.18 -14.81
CA THR A 90 13.53 -3.92 -15.19
C THR A 90 13.05 -2.74 -14.33
N ASN A 91 11.74 -2.67 -14.06
CA ASN A 91 11.19 -1.62 -13.20
C ASN A 91 11.67 -1.76 -11.76
N ASP A 92 11.66 -2.98 -11.22
CA ASP A 92 12.15 -3.27 -9.86
C ASP A 92 13.65 -2.97 -9.74
N PHE A 93 14.43 -3.30 -10.78
CA PHE A 93 15.85 -2.99 -10.83
C PHE A 93 16.12 -1.47 -10.85
N ASN A 94 15.38 -0.72 -11.66
CA ASN A 94 15.52 0.74 -11.69
C ASN A 94 15.18 1.38 -10.34
N ASN A 95 14.15 0.87 -9.65
CA ASN A 95 13.83 1.29 -8.29
C ASN A 95 14.96 0.97 -7.31
N PHE A 96 15.55 -0.22 -7.40
CA PHE A 96 16.68 -0.61 -6.58
C PHE A 96 17.93 0.27 -6.82
N VAL A 97 18.24 0.62 -8.07
CA VAL A 97 19.34 1.54 -8.41
C VAL A 97 19.10 2.93 -7.82
N LEU A 98 17.88 3.46 -7.88
CA LEU A 98 17.53 4.74 -7.26
C LEU A 98 17.71 4.70 -5.72
N GLN A 99 17.33 3.61 -5.08
CA GLN A 99 17.55 3.41 -3.64
C GLN A 99 19.05 3.33 -3.30
N GLN A 100 19.85 2.65 -4.12
CA GLN A 100 21.30 2.60 -3.96
C GLN A 100 21.98 3.96 -4.07
N GLN A 101 21.53 4.84 -4.99
CA GLN A 101 22.06 6.20 -5.09
C GLN A 101 21.81 7.01 -3.80
N ASN A 102 20.67 6.81 -3.15
CA ASN A 102 20.39 7.44 -1.85
C ASN A 102 21.33 6.92 -0.76
N ILE A 103 21.63 5.62 -0.75
CA ILE A 103 22.58 5.01 0.20
C ILE A 103 24.00 5.56 0.00
N VAL A 104 24.47 5.71 -1.25
CA VAL A 104 25.78 6.32 -1.55
C VAL A 104 25.82 7.79 -1.09
N ASN A 105 24.72 8.53 -1.24
CA ASN A 105 24.65 9.91 -0.79
C ASN A 105 24.71 10.02 0.75
N ILE A 106 24.04 9.10 1.45
CA ILE A 106 24.12 8.98 2.92
C ILE A 106 25.54 8.58 3.34
N SER A 107 26.18 7.64 2.65
CA SER A 107 27.57 7.24 2.92
C SER A 107 28.54 8.41 2.80
N ASN A 108 28.40 9.25 1.77
CA ASN A 108 29.19 10.47 1.62
C ASN A 108 28.96 11.47 2.76
N GLN A 109 27.74 11.58 3.28
CA GLN A 109 27.47 12.43 4.44
C GLN A 109 28.09 11.85 5.73
N VAL A 110 27.98 10.53 5.93
CA VAL A 110 28.56 9.84 7.08
C VAL A 110 30.09 9.90 7.06
N SER A 111 30.72 9.80 5.88
CA SER A 111 32.17 9.95 5.72
C SER A 111 32.65 11.35 6.08
N LYS A 112 31.93 12.41 5.66
CA LYS A 112 32.23 13.80 6.08
C LYS A 112 32.11 13.99 7.60
N ILE A 113 31.10 13.37 8.22
CA ILE A 113 30.93 13.42 9.68
C ILE A 113 32.05 12.65 10.38
N SER A 114 32.43 11.48 9.86
CA SER A 114 33.54 10.67 10.40
C SER A 114 34.88 11.41 10.33
N GLU A 115 35.19 12.05 9.20
CA GLU A 115 36.38 12.90 9.04
C GLU A 115 36.39 14.08 10.01
N ALA A 116 35.25 14.73 10.23
CA ALA A 116 35.11 15.80 11.22
C ALA A 116 35.34 15.29 12.65
N VAL A 117 34.81 14.11 13.00
CA VAL A 117 34.99 13.48 14.32
C VAL A 117 36.45 13.05 14.54
N VAL A 118 37.12 12.51 13.51
CA VAL A 118 38.55 12.15 13.58
C VAL A 118 39.43 13.40 13.69
N CYS A 119 39.08 14.48 12.99
CA CYS A 119 39.74 15.78 13.12
C CYS A 119 39.61 16.35 14.54
N MET A 120 38.42 16.25 15.14
CA MET A 120 38.16 16.62 16.54
C MET A 120 38.92 15.75 17.54
N LYS A 121 39.15 14.47 17.22
CA LYS A 121 39.86 13.52 18.09
C LYS A 121 41.38 13.68 18.05
N ASN A 122 41.96 14.05 16.90
CA ASN A 122 43.41 14.04 16.67
C ASN A 122 44.08 15.43 16.73
N SER A 123 43.33 16.52 16.88
CA SER A 123 43.89 17.88 16.87
C SER A 123 43.55 18.63 18.16
N ASN A 124 44.55 19.31 18.72
CA ASN A 124 44.44 20.40 19.70
C ASN A 124 43.66 21.61 19.13
N CYS A 125 42.46 21.39 18.58
CA CYS A 125 41.50 22.44 18.31
C CYS A 125 40.88 22.85 19.64
N VAL A 126 41.67 23.44 20.53
CA VAL A 126 41.14 24.34 21.55
C VAL A 126 40.75 25.58 20.75
N PRO A 127 39.45 25.88 20.59
CA PRO A 127 39.11 27.24 20.22
C PRO A 127 39.66 28.09 21.36
N SER A 128 40.55 29.03 21.05
CA SER A 128 40.70 30.23 21.88
C SER A 128 39.30 30.66 22.32
N PRO A 129 39.06 31.06 23.60
CA PRO A 129 37.75 31.45 24.08
C PRO A 129 37.30 32.71 23.35
N THR A 130 36.87 32.49 22.12
CA THR A 130 36.10 33.41 21.34
C THR A 130 34.74 33.25 21.96
N THR A 131 34.27 34.31 22.59
CA THR A 131 32.90 34.51 23.01
C THR A 131 31.99 34.42 21.79
N THR A 132 31.82 33.22 21.23
CA THR A 132 30.71 32.92 20.33
C THR A 132 29.60 32.46 21.24
N ASN A 133 28.60 33.33 21.37
CA ASN A 133 27.30 33.00 21.91
C ASN A 133 26.87 31.60 21.44
N PRO A 134 26.17 30.82 22.29
CA PRO A 134 25.68 29.50 21.91
C PRO A 134 24.98 29.64 20.56
N THR A 135 25.38 28.83 19.58
CA THR A 135 24.72 28.78 18.28
C THR A 135 23.25 28.48 18.56
N THR A 136 22.42 29.51 18.45
CA THR A 136 20.98 29.41 18.64
C THR A 136 20.50 28.39 17.62
N LEU A 137 20.00 27.26 18.11
CA LEU A 137 19.36 26.24 17.27
C LEU A 137 18.33 26.98 16.42
N ALA A 138 18.45 26.91 15.09
CA ALA A 138 17.58 27.67 14.21
C ALA A 138 16.14 27.20 14.45
N THR A 139 15.28 28.10 14.93
CA THR A 139 13.86 27.85 15.12
C THR A 139 13.21 27.62 13.77
N LEU A 140 12.39 26.58 13.66
CA LEU A 140 11.59 26.34 12.46
C LEU A 140 10.60 27.48 12.27
N LYS A 141 10.16 27.69 11.02
CA LYS A 141 9.17 28.71 10.71
C LYS A 141 7.81 28.24 11.24
N PRO A 142 7.15 29.01 12.12
CA PRO A 142 5.82 28.65 12.58
C PRO A 142 4.78 28.92 11.49
N ILE A 143 3.89 27.96 11.26
CA ILE A 143 2.67 28.15 10.49
C ILE A 143 1.59 28.64 11.46
N THR A 144 1.00 29.81 11.19
CA THR A 144 -0.04 30.38 12.06
C THR A 144 -1.41 29.77 11.74
N ASN A 145 -2.34 29.77 12.69
CA ASN A 145 -3.67 29.14 12.51
C ASN A 145 -4.45 29.62 11.27
N ASN A 146 -4.23 30.86 10.83
CA ASN A 146 -4.89 31.39 9.63
C ASN A 146 -4.33 30.77 8.33
N ASP A 147 -3.10 30.26 8.36
CA ASP A 147 -2.42 29.67 7.21
C ASP A 147 -2.87 28.22 6.98
N CYS A 148 -3.34 27.52 8.02
CA CYS A 148 -3.76 26.12 7.93
C CYS A 148 -4.82 25.89 6.83
N VAL A 149 -5.78 26.81 6.69
CA VAL A 149 -6.83 26.71 5.66
C VAL A 149 -6.22 26.81 4.26
N ALA A 150 -5.22 27.68 4.07
CA ALA A 150 -4.56 27.88 2.79
C ALA A 150 -3.70 26.67 2.35
N LEU A 151 -3.29 25.82 3.30
CA LEU A 151 -2.56 24.58 3.00
C LEU A 151 -3.45 23.52 2.33
N ASN A 152 -4.77 23.66 2.40
CA ASN A 152 -5.70 22.79 1.68
C ASN A 152 -6.05 23.41 0.32
N SER A 153 -5.52 22.82 -0.75
CA SER A 153 -5.80 23.21 -2.13
C SER A 153 -6.38 22.04 -2.89
N ASN A 154 -7.66 22.17 -3.29
CA ASN A 154 -8.35 21.23 -4.18
C ASN A 154 -8.21 19.75 -3.79
N GLY A 155 -8.36 19.41 -2.51
CA GLY A 155 -8.27 18.02 -2.05
C GLY A 155 -6.87 17.57 -1.68
N VAL A 156 -5.89 18.48 -1.60
CA VAL A 156 -4.54 18.20 -1.14
C VAL A 156 -4.17 19.16 -0.02
N ILE A 157 -3.78 18.61 1.13
CA ILE A 157 -3.29 19.34 2.30
C ILE A 157 -1.77 19.16 2.35
N SER A 158 -1.01 20.24 2.21
CA SER A 158 0.45 20.18 2.21
C SER A 158 1.09 21.52 2.57
N ASN A 159 2.22 21.49 3.27
CA ASN A 159 3.11 22.64 3.45
C ASN A 159 4.30 22.65 2.45
N GLY A 160 4.25 21.82 1.41
CA GLY A 160 5.36 21.67 0.47
C GLY A 160 6.48 20.78 1.04
N LYS A 161 7.73 21.12 0.72
CA LYS A 161 8.93 20.31 1.05
C LYS A 161 9.75 20.86 2.22
N GLU A 162 9.35 22.02 2.76
CA GLU A 162 10.03 22.59 3.91
C GLU A 162 9.49 21.95 5.19
N ASN A 163 10.34 21.89 6.20
CA ASN A 163 9.97 21.37 7.50
C ASN A 163 9.63 22.56 8.40
N ASP A 164 8.35 22.68 8.76
CA ASP A 164 7.83 23.84 9.51
C ASP A 164 7.32 23.40 10.89
N GLU A 165 7.23 24.34 11.84
CA GLU A 165 6.48 24.13 13.08
C GLU A 165 4.98 24.29 12.78
N ILE A 166 4.20 23.21 12.89
CA ILE A 166 2.81 23.17 12.40
C ILE A 166 1.88 22.69 13.49
N ASN A 167 0.81 23.44 13.74
CA ASN A 167 -0.27 23.07 14.64
C ASN A 167 -1.61 23.36 13.94
N CYS A 168 -2.05 22.43 13.09
CA CYS A 168 -3.21 22.60 12.21
C CYS A 168 -4.19 21.44 12.35
N ILE A 169 -5.48 21.74 12.18
CA ILE A 169 -6.57 20.77 12.15
C ILE A 169 -7.46 21.06 10.95
N TRP A 170 -7.76 20.02 10.16
CA TRP A 170 -8.67 20.05 9.02
C TRP A 170 -9.83 19.10 9.26
N ASN A 171 -11.04 19.64 9.16
CA ASN A 171 -12.27 18.86 9.23
C ASN A 171 -12.72 18.56 7.81
N LEU A 172 -12.67 17.29 7.41
CA LEU A 172 -13.06 16.82 6.07
C LEU A 172 -14.42 16.15 6.18
N ASN A 173 -15.45 16.78 5.59
CA ASN A 173 -16.81 16.27 5.63
C ASN A 173 -17.44 16.24 4.23
N VAL A 174 -18.05 15.12 3.87
CA VAL A 174 -18.82 14.94 2.62
C VAL A 174 -20.21 14.38 2.93
N PRO A 175 -21.20 14.51 2.01
CA PRO A 175 -22.56 14.03 2.26
C PRO A 175 -22.66 12.52 2.54
N GLU A 176 -23.72 12.09 3.25
CA GLU A 176 -24.04 10.69 3.65
C GLU A 176 -24.40 9.73 2.48
N SER A 177 -23.83 9.97 1.31
CA SER A 177 -23.88 9.09 0.14
C SER A 177 -22.50 8.94 -0.52
N LYS A 178 -21.49 9.54 0.10
CA LYS A 178 -20.09 9.55 -0.32
C LYS A 178 -19.22 9.13 0.85
N TYR A 179 -18.02 8.68 0.55
CA TYR A 179 -16.98 8.45 1.54
C TYR A 179 -15.66 9.06 1.05
N LEU A 180 -14.75 9.27 1.99
CA LEU A 180 -13.43 9.83 1.72
C LEU A 180 -12.39 8.71 1.63
N ILE A 181 -11.57 8.77 0.59
CA ILE A 181 -10.32 8.02 0.52
C ILE A 181 -9.19 9.01 0.77
N LEU A 182 -8.49 8.84 1.89
CA LEU A 182 -7.31 9.65 2.22
C LEU A 182 -6.07 8.92 1.75
N THR A 183 -5.05 9.67 1.32
CA THR A 183 -3.76 9.14 0.95
C THR A 183 -2.67 10.05 1.48
N ILE A 184 -1.84 9.52 2.38
CA ILE A 184 -0.60 10.14 2.80
C ILE A 184 0.40 9.90 1.67
N ASN A 185 0.70 10.94 0.90
CA ASN A 185 1.64 10.86 -0.22
C ASN A 185 3.08 10.82 0.29
N TYR A 186 3.38 11.61 1.31
CA TYR A 186 4.60 11.56 2.10
C TYR A 186 4.38 12.27 3.43
N LEU A 187 5.18 11.89 4.43
CA LEU A 187 5.25 12.55 5.73
C LEU A 187 6.70 12.49 6.21
N PHE A 188 7.31 13.63 6.46
CA PHE A 188 8.59 13.74 7.14
C PHE A 188 8.35 14.37 8.51
N ILE A 189 8.84 13.72 9.56
CA ILE A 189 8.70 14.19 10.93
C ILE A 189 10.09 14.52 11.48
N GLN A 190 10.22 15.70 12.09
CA GLN A 190 11.40 16.12 12.85
C GLN A 190 11.01 16.42 14.29
N GLY A 191 11.78 15.90 15.25
CA GLY A 191 11.53 16.14 16.66
C GLY A 191 10.20 15.53 17.14
N GLY A 192 9.50 16.22 18.02
CA GLY A 192 8.22 15.78 18.58
C GLY A 192 7.02 16.26 17.79
N ALA A 193 7.04 16.13 16.45
CA ALA A 193 5.88 16.39 15.61
C ALA A 193 5.13 15.09 15.27
N PHE A 194 3.84 15.18 14.99
CA PHE A 194 3.01 14.03 14.64
C PHE A 194 1.79 14.41 13.81
N LEU A 195 1.32 13.47 12.99
CA LEU A 195 0.08 13.53 12.21
C LEU A 195 -0.94 12.59 12.86
N THR A 196 -2.14 13.09 13.16
CA THR A 196 -3.25 12.29 13.67
C THR A 196 -4.43 12.36 12.71
N ILE A 197 -4.99 11.20 12.35
CA ILE A 197 -6.17 11.06 11.51
C ILE A 197 -7.25 10.36 12.35
N VAL A 198 -8.41 11.03 12.50
CA VAL A 198 -9.57 10.53 13.24
C VAL A 198 -10.71 10.30 12.27
N ASP A 199 -11.16 9.05 12.15
CA ASP A 199 -12.41 8.69 11.49
C ASP A 199 -13.57 8.90 12.48
N LYS A 200 -14.33 9.97 12.29
CA LYS A 200 -15.39 10.37 13.24
C LYS A 200 -16.58 9.41 13.24
N ASN A 201 -16.85 8.73 12.13
CA ASN A 201 -17.97 7.78 12.05
C ASN A 201 -17.65 6.50 12.80
N ASN A 202 -16.43 6.00 12.63
CA ASN A 202 -15.99 4.74 13.23
C ASN A 202 -15.31 4.92 14.59
N GLN A 203 -15.06 6.16 15.03
CA GLN A 203 -14.32 6.50 16.25
C GLN A 203 -12.91 5.90 16.28
N ASN A 204 -12.29 5.75 15.10
CA ASN A 204 -10.95 5.22 14.96
C ASN A 204 -9.96 6.37 14.85
N GLU A 205 -8.89 6.30 15.64
CA GLU A 205 -7.81 7.28 15.63
C GLU A 205 -6.49 6.59 15.25
N THR A 206 -5.73 7.19 14.34
CA THR A 206 -4.40 6.73 13.97
C THR A 206 -3.42 7.89 14.04
N THR A 207 -2.31 7.69 14.77
CA THR A 207 -1.26 8.69 14.95
C THR A 207 0.04 8.21 14.34
N TYR A 208 0.64 9.05 13.50
CA TYR A 208 1.91 8.85 12.82
C TYR A 208 2.94 9.81 13.39
N ASN A 209 3.95 9.25 14.04
CA ASN A 209 5.07 9.97 14.68
C ASN A 209 6.43 9.63 14.02
N SER A 210 6.40 9.05 12.83
CA SER A 210 7.59 8.64 12.07
C SER A 210 7.46 9.03 10.60
N THR A 211 8.59 9.02 9.89
CA THR A 211 8.65 9.38 8.47
C THR A 211 8.05 8.28 7.61
N ILE A 212 7.19 8.67 6.67
CA ILE A 212 6.51 7.84 5.68
C ILE A 212 6.95 8.33 4.29
N LEU A 213 7.69 7.47 3.59
CA LEU A 213 8.15 7.75 2.22
C LEU A 213 7.25 7.10 1.17
N ASP A 214 6.71 5.93 1.50
CA ASP A 214 5.79 5.21 0.64
C ASP A 214 4.36 5.68 0.85
N LYS A 215 3.57 5.68 -0.21
CA LYS A 215 2.18 6.14 -0.13
C LYS A 215 1.35 5.19 0.72
N ILE A 216 0.58 5.75 1.64
CA ILE A 216 -0.38 4.99 2.46
C ILE A 216 -1.78 5.50 2.14
N SER A 217 -2.67 4.61 1.74
CA SER A 217 -4.09 4.91 1.55
C SER A 217 -4.89 4.44 2.76
N ILE A 218 -5.74 5.33 3.25
CA ILE A 218 -6.69 5.08 4.33
C ILE A 218 -8.07 5.12 3.69
N SER A 219 -8.72 3.97 3.63
CA SER A 219 -10.05 3.82 3.06
C SER A 219 -10.99 3.21 4.09
N SER A 220 -12.00 3.96 4.47
CA SER A 220 -13.19 3.45 5.15
C SER A 220 -14.42 4.04 4.46
N TYR A 221 -15.62 3.50 4.72
CA TYR A 221 -16.87 4.10 4.26
C TYR A 221 -17.26 5.36 5.06
N SER A 222 -16.32 6.00 5.74
CA SER A 222 -16.57 7.23 6.47
C SER A 222 -16.59 8.45 5.57
N ASN A 223 -17.53 9.34 5.85
CA ASN A 223 -17.69 10.62 5.18
C ASN A 223 -17.13 11.80 6.02
N ASN A 224 -16.57 11.53 7.19
CA ASN A 224 -16.19 12.54 8.16
C ASN A 224 -14.86 12.20 8.85
N TYR A 225 -13.84 13.01 8.60
CA TYR A 225 -12.50 12.84 9.16
C TYR A 225 -11.96 14.14 9.74
N ASP A 226 -11.20 14.02 10.83
CA ASP A 226 -10.26 15.06 11.25
C ASP A 226 -8.85 14.64 10.88
N VAL A 227 -8.11 15.54 10.23
CA VAL A 227 -6.69 15.41 9.97
C VAL A 227 -5.99 16.51 10.76
N SER A 228 -5.01 16.17 11.57
CA SER A 228 -4.27 17.15 12.36
C SER A 228 -2.77 16.90 12.34
N ILE A 229 -1.98 17.96 12.27
CA ILE A 229 -0.53 17.90 12.43
C ILE A 229 -0.15 18.85 13.55
N ASN A 230 0.60 18.36 14.52
CA ASN A 230 1.02 19.12 15.69
C ASN A 230 2.52 18.99 15.91
N SER A 231 3.15 20.10 16.27
CA SER A 231 4.54 20.25 16.68
C SER A 231 4.59 20.64 18.14
N THR A 232 5.31 19.85 18.96
CA THR A 232 5.39 20.10 20.41
C THR A 232 6.27 21.29 20.81
N ASN A 233 7.15 21.76 19.92
CA ASN A 233 8.06 22.87 20.18
C ASN A 233 8.61 23.47 18.86
N PRO A 234 9.26 24.65 18.91
CA PRO A 234 9.81 25.35 17.73
C PRO A 234 10.97 24.66 17.00
N TYR A 235 11.43 23.52 17.49
CA TYR A 235 12.47 22.70 16.85
C TYR A 235 11.90 21.40 16.27
N SER A 236 10.60 21.19 16.44
CA SER A 236 9.84 20.04 15.94
C SER A 236 8.96 20.48 14.80
N GLY A 237 8.95 19.72 13.72
CA GLY A 237 8.25 20.11 12.51
C GLY A 237 7.88 18.93 11.64
N ALA A 238 7.05 19.23 10.66
CA ALA A 238 6.68 18.27 9.64
C ALA A 238 6.79 18.86 8.23
N SER A 239 7.10 18.00 7.26
CA SER A 239 6.88 18.23 5.84
C SER A 239 5.95 17.14 5.33
N PHE A 240 4.81 17.50 4.75
CA PHE A 240 3.77 16.50 4.48
C PHE A 240 2.96 16.80 3.22
N SER A 241 2.33 15.76 2.69
CA SER A 241 1.28 15.87 1.69
C SER A 241 0.24 14.78 1.92
N VAL A 242 -0.98 15.20 2.25
CA VAL A 242 -2.15 14.33 2.39
C VAL A 242 -3.18 14.72 1.34
N SER A 243 -3.52 13.81 0.44
CA SER A 243 -4.59 14.00 -0.54
C SER A 243 -5.85 13.27 -0.11
N TYR A 244 -7.01 13.78 -0.49
CA TYR A 244 -8.29 13.12 -0.28
C TYR A 244 -9.19 13.27 -1.51
N ILE A 245 -9.96 12.23 -1.79
CA ILE A 245 -11.00 12.24 -2.82
C ILE A 245 -12.33 11.76 -2.22
N SER A 246 -13.43 12.30 -2.73
CA SER A 246 -14.77 11.83 -2.39
C SER A 246 -15.26 10.84 -3.43
N VAL A 247 -15.72 9.67 -3.00
CA VAL A 247 -16.26 8.63 -3.87
C VAL A 247 -17.71 8.35 -3.47
N ASP A 248 -18.59 8.11 -4.44
CA ASP A 248 -19.95 7.68 -4.15
C ASP A 248 -19.95 6.29 -3.53
N VAL A 249 -20.69 6.10 -2.43
CA VAL A 249 -20.87 4.79 -1.77
C VAL A 249 -21.44 3.78 -2.75
N CYS A 250 -22.45 4.21 -3.51
CA CYS A 250 -23.02 3.48 -4.64
C CYS A 250 -22.39 3.87 -5.97
N GLY A 251 -21.06 3.94 -6.02
CA GLY A 251 -20.31 4.18 -7.25
C GLY A 251 -20.65 3.17 -8.35
N SER A 252 -20.31 3.51 -9.59
CA SER A 252 -20.61 2.67 -10.75
C SER A 252 -20.10 1.24 -10.56
N ASN A 253 -21.00 0.26 -10.70
CA ASN A 253 -20.72 -1.18 -10.63
C ASN A 253 -20.40 -1.76 -9.24
N TYR A 254 -20.73 -1.08 -8.13
CA TYR A 254 -20.66 -1.74 -6.81
C TYR A 254 -21.54 -3.00 -6.78
N CYS A 255 -22.81 -2.88 -7.21
CA CYS A 255 -23.69 -4.02 -7.45
C CYS A 255 -23.52 -4.53 -8.88
N GLN A 256 -23.22 -5.81 -9.02
CA GLN A 256 -23.04 -6.50 -10.29
C GLN A 256 -24.37 -7.00 -10.86
N ASN A 257 -24.34 -7.47 -12.12
CA ASN A 257 -25.46 -8.16 -12.78
C ASN A 257 -26.81 -7.40 -12.74
N GLY A 258 -26.76 -6.06 -12.77
CA GLY A 258 -27.95 -5.21 -12.75
C GLY A 258 -28.58 -5.05 -11.36
N GLY A 259 -27.90 -5.46 -10.29
CA GLY A 259 -28.34 -5.21 -8.92
C GLY A 259 -28.49 -3.71 -8.62
N GLN A 260 -29.49 -3.37 -7.82
CA GLN A 260 -29.74 -1.99 -7.40
C GLN A 260 -28.97 -1.68 -6.13
N CYS A 261 -28.13 -0.64 -6.16
CA CYS A 261 -27.41 -0.17 -4.98
C CYS A 261 -28.25 0.81 -4.16
N SER A 262 -28.18 0.68 -2.83
CA SER A 262 -28.68 1.64 -1.86
C SER A 262 -27.65 1.89 -0.76
N VAL A 263 -27.69 3.07 -0.14
CA VAL A 263 -26.80 3.42 0.98
C VAL A 263 -27.51 3.11 2.29
N LYS A 264 -26.83 2.39 3.19
CA LYS A 264 -27.33 2.06 4.53
C LYS A 264 -27.13 3.23 5.50
N PRO A 265 -27.80 3.23 6.67
CA PRO A 265 -27.62 4.28 7.67
C PRO A 265 -26.19 4.45 8.21
N ASP A 266 -25.34 3.42 8.11
CA ASP A 266 -23.92 3.46 8.47
C ASP A 266 -23.01 3.94 7.32
N ASN A 267 -23.60 4.51 6.27
CA ASN A 267 -22.93 4.96 5.03
C ASN A 267 -22.24 3.83 4.25
N THR A 268 -22.56 2.56 4.54
CA THR A 268 -22.08 1.42 3.75
C THR A 268 -23.03 1.09 2.59
N PRO A 269 -22.53 0.50 1.50
CA PRO A 269 -23.37 0.12 0.38
C PRO A 269 -24.17 -1.17 0.67
N SER A 270 -25.34 -1.28 0.06
CA SER A 270 -26.19 -2.46 0.05
C SER A 270 -26.66 -2.75 -1.36
N CYS A 271 -26.74 -4.02 -1.74
CA CYS A 271 -27.27 -4.43 -3.03
C CYS A 271 -28.60 -5.17 -2.87
N THR A 272 -29.59 -4.76 -3.66
CA THR A 272 -30.77 -5.56 -3.95
C THR A 272 -30.55 -6.28 -5.26
N CYS A 273 -30.32 -7.59 -5.18
CA CYS A 273 -30.08 -8.41 -6.36
C CYS A 273 -31.36 -8.70 -7.12
N ILE A 274 -31.26 -8.63 -8.44
CA ILE A 274 -32.33 -9.03 -9.35
C ILE A 274 -32.00 -10.37 -9.98
N ASN A 275 -33.04 -11.07 -10.45
CA ASN A 275 -32.94 -12.37 -11.08
C ASN A 275 -32.32 -13.44 -10.18
N CYS A 276 -31.68 -14.44 -10.78
CA CYS A 276 -30.98 -15.53 -10.09
C CYS A 276 -29.54 -15.17 -9.69
N PHE A 277 -29.34 -13.99 -9.10
CA PHE A 277 -28.06 -13.56 -8.56
C PHE A 277 -28.14 -13.28 -7.05
N GLY A 278 -27.03 -13.50 -6.36
CA GLY A 278 -26.89 -13.31 -4.92
C GLY A 278 -25.48 -12.89 -4.51
N GLY A 279 -25.22 -12.93 -3.20
CA GLY A 279 -24.02 -12.37 -2.59
C GLY A 279 -24.15 -10.87 -2.32
N ASP A 280 -23.23 -10.32 -1.53
CA ASP A 280 -23.27 -8.92 -1.05
C ASP A 280 -23.23 -7.88 -2.19
N ASN A 281 -22.69 -8.28 -3.35
CA ASN A 281 -22.58 -7.46 -4.54
C ASN A 281 -23.32 -8.03 -5.77
N CYS A 282 -24.18 -9.04 -5.60
CA CYS A 282 -24.90 -9.70 -6.70
C CYS A 282 -23.99 -10.37 -7.75
N GLY A 283 -22.73 -10.66 -7.42
CA GLY A 283 -21.78 -11.32 -8.33
C GLY A 283 -21.98 -12.83 -8.44
N GLU A 284 -22.70 -13.45 -7.51
CA GLU A 284 -22.85 -14.89 -7.44
C GLU A 284 -24.08 -15.35 -8.22
N LYS A 285 -23.91 -16.25 -9.17
CA LYS A 285 -25.04 -16.90 -9.84
C LYS A 285 -25.64 -17.94 -8.90
N LEU A 286 -26.91 -17.79 -8.59
CA LEU A 286 -27.65 -18.75 -7.77
C LEU A 286 -27.96 -20.01 -8.56
N ASP A 287 -27.73 -21.17 -7.94
CA ASP A 287 -28.18 -22.46 -8.45
C ASP A 287 -29.21 -23.09 -7.51
N MET A 288 -30.48 -22.87 -7.81
CA MET A 288 -31.58 -23.44 -7.05
C MET A 288 -31.69 -24.97 -7.23
N CYS A 289 -31.05 -25.52 -8.27
CA CYS A 289 -31.08 -26.95 -8.55
C CYS A 289 -30.05 -27.76 -7.76
N ALA A 290 -28.97 -27.14 -7.28
CA ALA A 290 -27.91 -27.81 -6.52
C ALA A 290 -28.48 -28.62 -5.33
N ASN A 291 -29.46 -28.04 -4.63
CA ASN A 291 -30.06 -28.63 -3.43
C ASN A 291 -31.53 -29.05 -3.61
N ASN A 292 -32.13 -28.87 -4.79
CA ASN A 292 -33.53 -29.23 -5.01
C ASN A 292 -33.71 -30.74 -5.22
N LYS A 293 -33.84 -31.48 -4.11
CA LYS A 293 -34.13 -32.92 -4.11
C LYS A 293 -35.51 -33.26 -4.68
N LYS A 294 -36.44 -32.30 -4.79
CA LYS A 294 -37.81 -32.53 -5.28
C LYS A 294 -37.87 -32.81 -6.78
N CYS A 295 -36.84 -32.41 -7.54
CA CYS A 295 -36.72 -32.76 -8.96
C CYS A 295 -36.04 -34.13 -9.18
N LYS A 296 -35.46 -34.73 -8.14
CA LYS A 296 -34.73 -36.00 -8.23
C LYS A 296 -35.64 -37.15 -7.80
N THR A 297 -36.28 -37.79 -8.78
CA THR A 297 -36.72 -39.18 -8.67
C THR A 297 -35.69 -40.06 -9.42
N ASP A 298 -35.67 -41.38 -9.24
CA ASP A 298 -34.67 -42.30 -9.84
C ASP A 298 -34.68 -42.36 -11.39
N ASN A 299 -35.35 -41.41 -12.05
CA ASN A 299 -35.49 -41.30 -13.49
C ASN A 299 -34.46 -40.30 -14.07
N SER A 300 -33.61 -40.79 -14.97
CA SER A 300 -32.63 -40.00 -15.72
C SER A 300 -33.23 -38.97 -16.69
N ASN A 301 -34.54 -39.04 -16.96
CA ASN A 301 -35.26 -38.09 -17.82
C ASN A 301 -35.78 -36.84 -17.09
N ASN A 302 -35.53 -36.71 -15.79
CA ASN A 302 -35.89 -35.50 -15.05
C ASN A 302 -34.80 -34.45 -15.17
N LYS A 303 -35.20 -33.21 -15.46
CA LYS A 303 -34.30 -32.05 -15.53
C LYS A 303 -34.71 -31.00 -14.53
N CYS A 304 -33.77 -30.48 -13.75
CA CYS A 304 -33.97 -29.26 -12.97
C CYS A 304 -33.41 -28.07 -13.73
N VAL A 305 -34.14 -26.96 -13.76
CA VAL A 305 -33.67 -25.69 -14.29
C VAL A 305 -33.91 -24.59 -13.26
N THR A 306 -32.88 -23.79 -13.02
CA THR A 306 -32.98 -22.57 -12.22
C THR A 306 -33.57 -21.48 -13.10
N GLU A 307 -34.70 -20.91 -12.67
CA GLU A 307 -35.46 -19.89 -13.40
C GLU A 307 -35.77 -18.70 -12.53
N ASP A 308 -35.85 -17.54 -13.18
CA ASP A 308 -36.31 -16.31 -12.58
C ASP A 308 -37.80 -16.12 -12.88
N ASN A 309 -38.58 -15.80 -11.85
CA ASN A 309 -40.01 -15.47 -11.98
C ASN A 309 -40.31 -13.96 -11.81
N GLY A 310 -39.27 -13.12 -11.83
CA GLY A 310 -39.35 -11.65 -11.72
C GLY A 310 -39.32 -11.13 -10.28
N THR A 311 -39.57 -11.96 -9.28
CA THR A 311 -39.48 -11.59 -7.84
C THR A 311 -38.57 -12.51 -7.03
N SER A 312 -38.24 -13.68 -7.57
CA SER A 312 -37.43 -14.68 -6.89
C SER A 312 -36.82 -15.66 -7.89
N CYS A 313 -35.69 -16.24 -7.50
CA CYS A 313 -35.10 -17.35 -8.21
C CYS A 313 -35.71 -18.67 -7.70
N ILE A 314 -36.23 -19.49 -8.60
CA ILE A 314 -36.87 -20.77 -8.29
C ILE A 314 -36.23 -21.91 -9.07
N ALA A 315 -36.33 -23.12 -8.55
CA ALA A 315 -36.02 -24.32 -9.31
C ALA A 315 -37.32 -24.91 -9.91
N LYS A 316 -37.36 -25.09 -11.23
CA LYS A 316 -38.41 -25.83 -11.93
C LYS A 316 -37.93 -27.22 -12.31
N CYS A 317 -38.78 -28.21 -12.06
CA CYS A 317 -38.57 -29.60 -12.42
C CYS A 317 -39.32 -29.93 -13.71
N TYR A 318 -38.62 -30.48 -14.68
CA TYR A 318 -39.17 -30.99 -15.93
C TYR A 318 -39.11 -32.51 -15.87
N CYS A 319 -40.25 -33.12 -15.58
CA CYS A 319 -40.32 -34.54 -15.23
C CYS A 319 -40.57 -35.40 -16.46
N ASN A 320 -39.84 -36.51 -16.58
CA ASN A 320 -39.97 -37.49 -17.67
C ASN A 320 -40.01 -36.86 -19.08
N GLY A 321 -39.13 -35.88 -19.34
CA GLY A 321 -39.07 -35.19 -20.64
C GLY A 321 -40.20 -34.20 -20.93
N SER A 322 -41.04 -33.85 -19.94
CA SER A 322 -42.06 -32.80 -20.05
C SER A 322 -41.44 -31.45 -20.46
N THR A 323 -42.16 -30.66 -21.24
CA THR A 323 -41.85 -29.25 -21.54
C THR A 323 -42.52 -28.27 -20.57
N VAL A 324 -43.38 -28.77 -19.68
CA VAL A 324 -44.04 -28.00 -18.63
C VAL A 324 -43.31 -28.24 -17.31
N GLY A 325 -42.76 -27.17 -16.74
CA GLY A 325 -42.04 -27.21 -15.47
C GLY A 325 -42.98 -27.19 -14.27
N THR A 326 -42.73 -28.05 -13.28
CA THR A 326 -43.45 -28.14 -12.01
C THR A 326 -42.51 -27.87 -10.82
N SER A 327 -43.05 -27.81 -9.61
CA SER A 327 -42.26 -27.60 -8.39
C SER A 327 -41.61 -28.88 -7.83
N PHE A 328 -42.05 -30.06 -8.31
CA PHE A 328 -41.52 -31.38 -7.95
C PHE A 328 -41.86 -32.41 -9.04
N CYS A 329 -41.12 -33.52 -9.08
CA CYS A 329 -41.48 -34.69 -9.85
C CYS A 329 -42.14 -35.73 -8.95
N SER A 330 -43.32 -36.19 -9.33
CA SER A 330 -43.98 -37.33 -8.67
C SER A 330 -43.22 -38.61 -9.01
N THR A 331 -43.01 -39.45 -8.01
CA THR A 331 -42.59 -40.86 -8.17
C THR A 331 -43.68 -41.68 -8.83
#